data_AF-A0A1G3Y539-F1
#
_entry.id   AF-A0A1G3Y539-F1
#
_cell.length_a   1.000
_cell.length_b   1.000
_cell.length_c   1.000
_cell.angle_alpha   90.00
_cell.angle_beta   90.00
_cell.angle_gamma   90.00
#
_symmetry.space_group_name_H-M   'P 1'
#
loop_
_entity.id
_entity.type
_entity.pdbx_description
1 polymer ?
#
loop_
_entity_poly.entity_id
_entity_poly.type
_entity_poly.pdbx_seq_one_letter_code
_entity_poly.pdbx_strand_id
1 'polypeptide(L)'
;MTLKSLFIAGLFLTLGACATPIEYPAPLSRGEAGAPALLGELSRVDGLTAEQRRRELAVLESMRRLDAAKRFQLAALLEREDNTESLERSLKILNTLAEPDARTQALLDLLKKSLKARIDLKQQTTRAQELQDKLDQIKALEKSLQQRNGASKTP
;
A
#
# COMPACT_ATOMS: atom_id res chain seq x y z
N MET A 1 -34.51 34.88 -11.50
CA MET A 1 -33.98 33.85 -10.57
C MET A 1 -34.65 32.51 -10.89
N THR A 2 -34.04 31.39 -10.49
CA THR A 2 -34.55 30.00 -10.53
C THR A 2 -34.57 29.25 -11.88
N LEU A 3 -33.41 28.87 -12.42
CA LEU A 3 -33.35 27.77 -13.42
C LEU A 3 -32.05 26.96 -13.44
N LYS A 4 -31.36 26.84 -12.29
CA LYS A 4 -30.06 26.14 -12.21
C LYS A 4 -29.99 24.97 -11.22
N SER A 5 -31.06 24.70 -10.46
CA SER A 5 -31.00 23.74 -9.33
C SER A 5 -31.51 22.32 -9.64
N LEU A 6 -32.05 22.06 -10.83
CA LEU A 6 -32.66 20.75 -11.16
C LEU A 6 -31.72 19.79 -11.89
N PHE A 7 -30.57 20.25 -12.39
CA PHE A 7 -29.61 19.40 -13.12
C PHE A 7 -28.64 18.63 -12.21
N ILE A 8 -28.52 18.99 -10.93
CA ILE A 8 -27.55 18.36 -10.01
C ILE A 8 -28.15 17.09 -9.36
N ALA A 9 -29.47 16.99 -9.26
CA ALA A 9 -30.13 15.83 -8.65
C ALA A 9 -30.18 14.59 -9.59
N GLY A 10 -30.09 14.77 -10.91
CA GLY A 10 -30.11 13.67 -11.87
C GLY A 10 -28.76 12.94 -12.03
N LEU A 11 -27.64 13.62 -11.75
CA LEU A 11 -26.30 13.06 -11.95
C LEU A 11 -25.86 12.12 -10.81
N PHE A 12 -26.49 12.21 -9.63
CA PHE A 12 -26.17 11.35 -8.48
C PHE A 12 -26.88 9.99 -8.49
N LEU A 13 -27.84 9.76 -9.41
CA LEU A 13 -28.60 8.50 -9.46
C LEU A 13 -28.02 7.43 -10.39
N THR A 14 -26.98 7.73 -11.18
CA THR A 14 -26.35 6.75 -12.08
C THR A 14 -25.03 6.16 -11.55
N LEU A 15 -24.55 6.61 -10.39
CA LEU A 15 -23.34 6.04 -9.74
C LEU A 15 -23.65 4.90 -8.75
N GLY A 16 -24.90 4.45 -8.64
CA GLY A 16 -25.32 3.40 -7.71
C GLY A 16 -25.33 1.96 -8.25
N ALA A 17 -24.74 1.69 -9.42
CA ALA A 17 -24.93 0.43 -10.14
C ALA A 17 -23.71 -0.54 -10.16
N CYS A 18 -22.78 -0.42 -9.21
CA CYS A 18 -21.79 -1.46 -8.92
C CYS A 18 -21.80 -1.90 -7.45
N ALA A 19 -22.97 -1.86 -6.79
CA ALA A 19 -23.17 -2.61 -5.55
C ALA A 19 -23.47 -4.08 -5.91
N THR A 20 -22.46 -4.79 -6.41
CA THR A 20 -22.49 -6.25 -6.34
C THR A 20 -22.53 -6.64 -4.87
N PRO A 21 -23.36 -7.61 -4.46
CA PRO A 21 -23.24 -8.15 -3.11
C PRO A 21 -21.78 -8.59 -2.93
N ILE A 22 -21.13 -8.07 -1.88
CA ILE A 22 -19.83 -8.58 -1.43
C ILE A 22 -20.13 -9.97 -0.85
N GLU A 23 -20.29 -10.96 -1.73
CA GLU A 23 -19.95 -12.32 -1.41
C GLU A 23 -18.49 -12.27 -1.04
N TYR A 24 -18.18 -12.38 0.26
CA TYR A 24 -16.81 -12.61 0.69
C TYR A 24 -16.41 -13.97 0.10
N PRO A 25 -15.51 -14.03 -0.90
CA PRO A 25 -14.99 -15.32 -1.27
C PRO A 25 -14.30 -15.89 -0.03
N ALA A 26 -14.63 -17.14 0.28
CA ALA A 26 -14.02 -17.85 1.39
C ALA A 26 -12.50 -17.86 1.19
N PRO A 27 -11.70 -17.71 2.27
CA PRO A 27 -10.25 -17.80 2.17
C PRO A 27 -9.86 -19.13 1.50
N LEU A 28 -8.85 -19.07 0.61
CA LEU A 28 -8.37 -20.22 -0.17
C LEU A 28 -8.39 -21.54 0.61
N SER A 29 -9.17 -22.49 0.11
CA SER A 29 -9.10 -23.87 0.58
C SER A 29 -7.83 -24.54 0.05
N ARG A 30 -7.29 -25.46 0.88
CA ARG A 30 -5.99 -26.14 0.83
C ARG A 30 -5.52 -26.73 -0.53
N GLY A 31 -6.36 -26.77 -1.57
CA GLY A 31 -6.08 -27.43 -2.84
C GLY A 31 -5.91 -26.54 -4.08
N GLU A 32 -6.21 -25.24 -4.02
CA GLU A 32 -6.25 -24.36 -5.21
C GLU A 32 -5.22 -23.23 -5.11
N ALA A 33 -3.93 -23.54 -4.99
CA ALA A 33 -2.87 -22.52 -4.94
C ALA A 33 -2.37 -22.11 -6.35
N GLY A 34 -3.27 -22.03 -7.33
CA GLY A 34 -2.92 -21.61 -8.69
C GLY A 34 -3.08 -20.11 -8.91
N ALA A 35 -2.50 -19.58 -9.99
CA ALA A 35 -2.61 -18.18 -10.40
C ALA A 35 -4.03 -17.57 -10.32
N PRO A 36 -5.13 -18.22 -10.81
CA PRO A 36 -6.46 -17.63 -10.71
C PRO A 36 -6.95 -17.47 -9.26
N ALA A 37 -6.61 -18.41 -8.39
CA ALA A 37 -6.95 -18.35 -6.97
C ALA A 37 -6.16 -17.27 -6.24
N LEU A 38 -4.86 -17.11 -6.53
CA LEU A 38 -4.07 -16.00 -5.99
C LEU A 38 -4.60 -14.63 -6.44
N LEU A 39 -5.03 -14.50 -7.70
CA LEU A 39 -5.66 -13.29 -8.20
C LEU A 39 -7.00 -13.01 -7.50
N GLY A 40 -7.81 -14.05 -7.26
CA GLY A 40 -9.04 -13.95 -6.48
C GLY A 40 -8.81 -13.49 -5.04
N GLU A 41 -7.72 -13.94 -4.40
CA GLU A 41 -7.35 -13.43 -3.08
C GLU A 41 -6.89 -11.97 -3.12
N LEU A 42 -6.12 -11.58 -4.14
CA LEU A 42 -5.71 -10.18 -4.29
C LEU A 42 -6.91 -9.26 -4.47
N SER A 43 -7.92 -9.67 -5.25
CA SER A 43 -9.16 -8.90 -5.41
C SER A 43 -10.00 -8.90 -4.14
N ARG A 44 -10.07 -10.01 -3.39
CA ARG A 44 -10.72 -10.06 -2.07
C ARG A 44 -10.08 -9.07 -1.11
N VAL A 45 -8.76 -9.09 -1.00
CA VAL A 45 -7.99 -8.21 -0.11
C VAL A 45 -8.14 -6.74 -0.51
N ASP A 46 -8.27 -6.45 -1.81
CA ASP A 46 -8.56 -5.10 -2.32
C ASP A 46 -9.93 -4.58 -1.83
N GLY A 47 -10.92 -5.46 -1.74
CA GLY A 47 -12.27 -5.13 -1.27
C GLY A 47 -12.42 -5.01 0.25
N LEU A 48 -11.40 -5.35 1.04
CA LEU A 48 -11.47 -5.30 2.50
C LEU A 48 -11.39 -3.86 3.04
N THR A 49 -12.24 -3.56 4.02
CA THR A 49 -12.11 -2.33 4.83
C THR A 49 -10.85 -2.39 5.70
N ALA A 50 -10.34 -1.22 6.12
CA ALA A 50 -9.15 -1.13 6.98
C ALA A 50 -9.31 -1.90 8.30
N GLU A 51 -10.49 -1.88 8.91
CA GLU A 51 -10.75 -2.61 10.16
C GLU A 51 -10.80 -4.12 9.94
N GLN A 52 -11.35 -4.59 8.83
CA GLN A 52 -11.35 -6.02 8.50
C GLN A 52 -9.94 -6.51 8.20
N ARG A 53 -9.16 -5.72 7.45
CA ARG A 53 -7.76 -6.01 7.16
C ARG A 53 -6.94 -6.17 8.44
N ARG A 54 -7.08 -5.25 9.39
CA ARG A 54 -6.39 -5.31 10.69
C ARG A 54 -6.76 -6.58 11.46
N ARG A 55 -8.04 -6.95 11.47
CA ARG A 55 -8.51 -8.18 12.13
C ARG A 55 -7.95 -9.43 11.47
N GLU A 56 -8.02 -9.53 10.14
CA GLU A 56 -7.48 -10.69 9.41
C GLU A 56 -5.96 -10.80 9.57
N LEU A 57 -5.25 -9.68 9.54
CA LEU A 57 -3.81 -9.63 9.76
C LEU A 57 -3.45 -10.13 11.17
N ALA A 58 -4.14 -9.65 12.21
CA ALA A 58 -3.93 -10.11 13.58
C ALA A 58 -4.18 -11.62 13.75
N VAL A 59 -5.23 -12.14 13.09
CA VAL A 59 -5.51 -13.58 13.08
C VAL A 59 -4.36 -14.35 12.46
N LEU A 60 -3.92 -13.98 11.25
CA LEU A 60 -2.85 -14.68 10.53
C LEU A 60 -1.50 -14.59 11.25
N GLU A 61 -1.17 -13.45 11.87
CA GLU A 61 0.06 -13.28 12.62
C GLU A 61 0.09 -14.13 13.90
N SER A 62 -1.06 -14.36 14.53
CA SER A 62 -1.18 -15.23 15.70
C SER A 62 -1.02 -16.72 15.38
N MET A 63 -1.09 -17.12 14.10
CA MET A 63 -1.01 -18.52 13.71
C MET A 63 0.43 -19.04 13.74
N ARG A 64 0.68 -20.04 14.58
CA ARG A 64 2.01 -20.69 14.71
C ARG A 64 2.52 -21.34 13.42
N ARG A 65 1.62 -21.82 12.55
CA ARG A 65 1.96 -22.46 11.28
C ARG A 65 1.02 -21.99 10.18
N LEU A 66 1.59 -21.32 9.19
CA LEU A 66 0.90 -20.88 7.97
C LEU A 66 1.28 -21.81 6.81
N ASP A 67 0.27 -22.25 6.06
CA ASP A 67 0.45 -22.92 4.77
C ASP A 67 0.78 -21.88 3.66
N ALA A 68 1.06 -22.35 2.44
CA ALA A 68 1.46 -21.46 1.35
C ALA A 68 0.38 -20.42 0.99
N ALA A 69 -0.89 -20.83 1.00
CA ALA A 69 -2.03 -19.97 0.72
C ALA A 69 -2.19 -18.86 1.77
N LYS A 70 -2.11 -19.21 3.07
CA LYS A 70 -2.18 -18.24 4.16
C LYS A 70 -0.95 -17.33 4.24
N ARG A 71 0.23 -17.83 3.84
CA ARG A 71 1.43 -16.98 3.68
C ARG A 71 1.23 -15.96 2.57
N PHE A 72 0.64 -16.37 1.43
CA PHE A 72 0.29 -15.44 0.37
C PHE A 72 -0.75 -14.41 0.84
N GLN A 73 -1.82 -14.85 1.53
CA GLN A 73 -2.83 -13.96 2.09
C GLN A 73 -2.20 -12.94 3.07
N LEU A 74 -1.30 -13.39 3.94
CA LEU A 74 -0.57 -12.50 4.86
C LEU A 74 0.27 -11.47 4.09
N ALA A 75 0.97 -11.90 3.03
CA ALA A 75 1.76 -10.99 2.20
C ALA A 75 0.87 -9.96 1.47
N ALA A 76 -0.29 -10.37 0.97
CA ALA A 76 -1.26 -9.48 0.33
C ALA A 76 -1.84 -8.45 1.33
N LEU A 77 -2.17 -8.87 2.56
CA LEU A 77 -2.66 -7.95 3.59
C LEU A 77 -1.58 -6.93 4.00
N LEU A 78 -0.33 -7.38 4.17
CA LEU A 78 0.81 -6.51 4.49
C LEU A 78 1.12 -5.49 3.38
N GLU A 79 0.94 -5.87 2.12
CA GLU A 79 1.10 -4.97 0.97
C GLU A 79 0.15 -3.76 1.03
N ARG A 80 -1.01 -3.92 1.68
CA ARG A 80 -2.03 -2.89 1.84
C ARG A 80 -1.87 -1.98 3.04
N GLU A 81 -1.03 -2.32 4.00
CA GLU A 81 -0.68 -1.40 5.10
C GLU A 81 0.18 -0.22 4.62
N ASP A 82 0.70 -0.29 3.39
CA ASP A 82 1.49 0.76 2.68
C ASP A 82 2.59 1.42 3.55
N ASN A 83 3.16 0.68 4.48
CA ASN A 83 4.33 1.08 5.24
C ASN A 83 5.56 0.28 4.77
N THR A 84 6.75 0.88 4.86
CA THR A 84 7.98 0.29 4.30
C THR A 84 8.28 -1.09 4.90
N GLU A 85 8.12 -1.25 6.22
CA GLU A 85 8.40 -2.51 6.93
C GLU A 85 7.45 -3.64 6.50
N SER A 86 6.15 -3.34 6.33
CA SER A 86 5.14 -4.28 5.86
C SER A 86 5.38 -4.66 4.41
N LEU A 87 5.81 -3.72 3.55
CA LEU A 87 6.18 -4.03 2.17
C LEU A 87 7.40 -4.95 2.10
N GLU A 88 8.43 -4.70 2.91
CA GLU A 88 9.61 -5.56 3.01
C GLU A 88 9.27 -6.95 3.57
N ARG A 89 8.43 -7.00 4.60
CA ARG A 89 7.95 -8.25 5.19
C ARG A 89 7.10 -9.05 4.21
N SER A 90 6.22 -8.39 3.46
CA SER A 90 5.46 -8.99 2.36
C SER A 90 6.39 -9.60 1.31
N LEU A 91 7.39 -8.85 0.85
CA LEU A 91 8.38 -9.33 -0.11
C LEU A 91 9.16 -10.54 0.41
N LYS A 92 9.55 -10.52 1.69
CA LYS A 92 10.22 -11.64 2.35
C LYS A 92 9.34 -12.89 2.35
N ILE A 93 8.05 -12.76 2.69
CA ILE A 93 7.12 -13.89 2.70
C ILE A 93 6.97 -14.47 1.29
N LEU A 94 6.78 -13.63 0.27
CA LEU A 94 6.64 -14.07 -1.13
C LEU A 94 7.90 -14.79 -1.66
N ASN A 95 9.08 -14.48 -1.13
CA ASN A 95 10.32 -15.18 -1.48
C ASN A 95 10.45 -16.56 -0.82
N THR A 96 9.67 -16.83 0.23
CA THR A 96 9.65 -18.14 0.92
C THR A 96 8.55 -19.09 0.43
N LEU A 97 7.72 -18.63 -0.52
CA LEU A 97 6.72 -19.49 -1.15
C LEU A 97 7.41 -20.56 -2.00
N ALA A 98 6.85 -21.77 -2.00
CA ALA A 98 7.35 -22.87 -2.82
C ALA A 98 7.27 -22.52 -4.31
N GLU A 99 8.14 -23.12 -5.12
CA GLU A 99 8.15 -22.96 -6.58
C GLU A 99 6.80 -23.42 -7.16
N PRO A 100 5.98 -22.50 -7.68
CA PRO A 100 4.68 -22.83 -8.21
C PRO A 100 4.78 -23.12 -9.72
N ASP A 101 3.66 -23.38 -10.38
CA ASP A 101 3.60 -23.50 -11.83
C ASP A 101 4.04 -22.20 -12.54
N ALA A 102 4.45 -22.30 -13.81
CA ALA A 102 5.04 -21.18 -14.57
C ALA A 102 4.15 -19.92 -14.59
N ARG A 103 2.83 -20.08 -14.64
CA ARG A 103 1.89 -18.94 -14.66
C ARG A 103 1.83 -18.25 -13.31
N THR A 104 1.75 -19.04 -12.24
CA THR A 104 1.78 -18.53 -10.86
C THR A 104 3.13 -17.87 -10.55
N GLN A 105 4.23 -18.43 -11.05
CA GLN A 105 5.56 -17.86 -10.90
C GLN A 105 5.65 -16.47 -11.56
N ALA A 106 5.13 -16.32 -12.79
CA ALA A 106 5.10 -15.02 -13.46
C ALA A 106 4.28 -13.97 -12.69
N LEU A 107 3.15 -14.37 -12.08
CA LEU A 107 2.35 -13.49 -11.23
C LEU A 107 3.11 -13.07 -9.96
N LEU A 108 3.76 -14.02 -9.28
CA LEU A 108 4.57 -13.72 -8.11
C LEU A 108 5.74 -12.79 -8.45
N ASP A 109 6.38 -12.97 -9.61
CA ASP A 109 7.47 -12.11 -10.04
C ASP A 109 7.01 -10.68 -10.35
N LEU A 110 5.83 -10.52 -10.94
CA LEU A 110 5.22 -9.21 -11.13
C LEU A 110 4.94 -8.53 -9.79
N LEU A 111 4.35 -9.26 -8.83
CA LEU A 111 4.04 -8.74 -7.50
C LEU A 111 5.32 -8.36 -6.75
N LYS A 112 6.35 -9.20 -6.79
CA LYS A 112 7.67 -8.91 -6.20
C LYS A 112 8.31 -7.67 -6.81
N LYS A 113 8.24 -7.49 -8.13
CA LYS A 113 8.74 -6.29 -8.82
C LYS A 113 7.99 -5.03 -8.38
N SER A 114 6.66 -5.09 -8.30
CA SER A 114 5.82 -3.99 -7.82
C SER A 114 6.18 -3.58 -6.38
N LEU A 115 6.33 -4.55 -5.48
CA LEU A 115 6.74 -4.30 -4.09
C LEU A 115 8.10 -3.62 -4.00
N LYS A 116 9.11 -4.12 -4.74
CA LYS A 116 10.43 -3.49 -4.80
C LYS A 116 10.36 -2.04 -5.26
N ALA A 117 9.64 -1.78 -6.36
CA ALA A 117 9.49 -0.42 -6.88
C ALA A 117 8.85 0.53 -5.86
N ARG A 118 7.86 0.06 -5.09
CA ARG A 118 7.22 0.87 -4.03
C ARG A 118 8.13 1.13 -2.83
N ILE A 119 8.93 0.14 -2.43
CA ILE A 119 9.95 0.31 -1.38
C ILE A 119 10.97 1.34 -1.83
N ASP A 120 11.52 1.18 -3.03
CA ASP A 120 12.51 2.10 -3.59
C ASP A 120 11.96 3.53 -3.69
N LEU A 121 10.71 3.68 -4.12
CA LEU A 121 10.03 4.97 -4.19
C LEU A 121 9.93 5.63 -2.80
N LYS A 122 9.48 4.90 -1.77
CA LYS A 122 9.39 5.44 -0.40
C LYS A 122 10.76 5.82 0.16
N GLN A 123 11.80 5.03 -0.12
CA GLN A 123 13.17 5.36 0.26
C GLN A 123 13.64 6.65 -0.42
N GLN A 124 13.36 6.81 -1.72
CA GLN A 124 13.68 8.04 -2.46
C GLN A 124 12.94 9.25 -1.90
N THR A 125 11.65 9.12 -1.58
CA THR A 125 10.86 10.20 -0.96
C THR A 125 11.45 10.62 0.40
N THR A 126 11.86 9.66 1.22
CA THR A 126 12.49 9.94 2.52
C THR A 126 13.81 10.70 2.34
N ARG A 127 14.67 10.24 1.43
CA ARG A 127 15.94 10.93 1.10
C ARG A 127 15.71 12.32 0.55
N ALA A 128 14.70 12.52 -0.29
CA ALA A 128 14.35 13.83 -0.80
C ALA A 128 13.91 14.79 0.32
N GLN A 129 13.13 14.30 1.29
CA GLN A 129 12.73 15.09 2.45
C GLN A 129 13.94 15.47 3.32
N GLU A 130 14.85 14.54 3.60
CA GLU A 130 16.08 14.84 4.35
C GLU A 130 16.94 15.91 3.67
N LEU A 131 17.03 15.88 2.34
CA LEU A 131 17.74 16.90 1.57
C LEU A 131 17.04 18.25 1.65
N GLN A 132 15.72 18.27 1.59
CA GLN A 132 14.92 19.49 1.75
C GLN A 132 15.12 20.10 3.15
N ASP A 133 15.06 19.30 4.20
CA ASP A 133 15.25 19.76 5.59
C ASP A 133 16.65 20.37 5.79
N LYS A 134 17.69 19.76 5.18
CA LYS A 134 19.05 20.30 5.18
C LYS A 134 19.14 21.64 4.44
N LEU A 135 18.47 21.78 3.30
CA LEU A 135 18.43 23.05 2.57
C LEU A 135 17.77 24.16 3.39
N ASP A 136 16.68 23.83 4.08
CA ASP A 136 15.99 24.82 4.91
C ASP A 136 16.78 25.19 6.17
N GLN A 137 17.54 24.24 6.73
CA GLN A 137 18.52 24.54 7.78
C GLN A 137 19.62 25.49 7.29
N ILE A 138 20.16 25.26 6.09
CA ILE A 138 21.17 26.16 5.50
C ILE A 138 20.60 27.56 5.31
N LYS A 139 19.39 27.69 4.75
CA LYS A 139 18.73 29.01 4.58
C LYS A 139 18.51 29.72 5.93
N ALA A 140 18.13 28.98 6.97
CA ALA A 140 17.95 29.54 8.31
C ALA A 140 19.28 30.05 8.89
N LEU A 141 20.37 29.31 8.68
CA LEU A 141 21.72 29.72 9.07
C LEU A 141 22.18 30.95 8.27
N GLU A 142 21.96 30.97 6.96
CA GLU A 142 22.26 32.13 6.10
C GLU A 142 21.51 33.38 6.56
N LYS A 143 20.21 33.27 6.84
CA LYS A 143 19.42 34.37 7.40
C LYS A 143 19.95 34.85 8.75
N SER A 144 20.34 33.92 9.62
CA SER A 144 20.91 34.24 10.93
C SER A 144 22.27 34.96 10.81
N LEU A 145 23.10 34.55 9.86
CA LEU A 145 24.37 35.21 9.54
C LEU A 145 24.15 36.60 8.96
N GLN A 146 23.20 36.77 8.04
CA GLN A 146 22.84 38.07 7.49
C GLN A 146 22.33 39.03 8.56
N GLN A 147 21.49 38.56 9.48
CA GLN A 147 21.00 39.37 10.61
C GLN A 147 22.15 39.81 11.52
N ARG A 148 23.08 38.91 11.84
CA ARG A 148 24.26 39.24 12.66
C ARG A 148 25.15 40.28 11.97
N ASN A 149 25.43 40.10 10.68
CA ASN A 149 26.27 41.02 9.91
C ASN A 149 25.61 42.38 9.65
N GLY A 150 24.27 42.43 9.56
CA GLY A 150 23.51 43.68 9.46
C GLY A 150 23.49 44.46 10.77
N ALA A 151 23.36 43.76 11.91
CA ALA A 151 23.38 44.38 13.24
C ALA A 151 24.77 44.91 13.63
N SER A 152 25.87 44.26 13.18
CA SER A 152 27.23 44.75 13.43
C SER A 152 27.65 45.96 12.59
N LYS A 153 26.83 46.40 11.63
CA LYS A 153 27.16 47.45 10.67
C LYS A 153 26.38 48.76 10.85
N THR A 154 25.62 48.88 11.94
CA THR A 154 24.97 50.15 12.31
C THR A 154 25.96 50.99 13.15
N PRO A 155 26.23 52.25 12.77
CA PRO A 155 27.22 53.12 13.42
C PRO A 155 26.78 53.60 14.81
#